data_AF-A0A0J1INS2-F1
#
_entry.id   AF-A0A0J1INS2-F1
#
_cell.length_a   1.000
_cell.length_b   1.000
_cell.length_c   1.000
_cell.angle_alpha   90.00
_cell.angle_beta   90.00
_cell.angle_gamma   90.00
#
_symmetry.space_group_name_H-M   'P 1'
#
loop_
_entity.id
_entity.type
_entity.pdbx_description
1 polymer ?
#
loop_
_entity_poly.entity_id
_entity_poly.type
_entity_poly.pdbx_seq_one_letter_code
_entity_poly.pdbx_strand_id
1 'polypeptide(L)'
;MHFEVTGDGAKIVSDVCTELQKTMTKWPLFNSRHEGYGVILEELDELWDEVKKRNPDVKNMRSEAVQVAAMAMKFIMSMENEWELKVQEIDPTLMVCENCNNRPLGNDIPEICERCEDNEWGRPSNFVRRRKS
;
A
#
# COMPACT_ATOMS: atom_id res chain seq x y z
N MET A 1 5.56 27.72 -4.75
CA MET A 1 5.70 28.21 -3.37
C MET A 1 6.83 27.42 -2.75
N HIS A 2 8.01 28.01 -2.59
CA HIS A 2 9.13 27.34 -1.93
C HIS A 2 8.98 27.56 -0.42
N PHE A 3 8.72 26.47 0.30
CA PHE A 3 8.66 26.49 1.75
C PHE A 3 10.04 26.10 2.28
N GLU A 4 10.75 27.06 2.85
CA GLU A 4 12.03 26.81 3.51
C GLU A 4 11.78 26.42 4.97
N VAL A 5 12.12 25.18 5.30
CA VAL A 5 12.05 24.70 6.68
C VAL A 5 13.34 25.11 7.40
N THR A 6 13.30 26.18 8.19
CA THR A 6 14.47 26.65 8.96
C THR A 6 14.37 26.29 10.44
N GLY A 7 15.52 26.07 11.10
CA GLY A 7 15.62 25.89 12.56
C GLY A 7 14.89 24.65 13.08
N ASP A 8 14.04 24.82 14.09
CA ASP A 8 13.30 23.72 14.75
C ASP A 8 12.38 22.96 13.80
N GLY A 9 11.86 23.62 12.76
CA GLY A 9 11.05 22.96 11.73
C GLY A 9 11.82 21.85 11.01
N ALA A 10 13.10 22.08 10.71
CA ALA A 10 13.92 21.12 9.98
C ALA A 10 14.15 19.86 10.82
N LYS A 11 14.29 20.05 12.14
CA LYS A 11 14.39 18.96 13.10
C LYS A 11 13.10 18.14 13.17
N ILE A 12 11.93 18.78 13.16
CA ILE A 12 10.64 18.07 13.16
C ILE A 12 10.51 17.20 11.91
N VAL A 13 10.79 17.74 10.73
CA VAL A 13 10.76 16.98 9.47
C VAL A 13 11.76 15.82 9.52
N SER A 14 12.98 16.06 10.00
CA SER A 14 14.01 15.02 10.17
C SER A 14 13.55 13.88 11.08
N ASP A 15 12.87 14.19 12.19
CA ASP A 15 12.38 13.17 13.13
C ASP A 15 11.25 12.33 12.51
N VAL A 16 10.33 12.96 11.76
CA VAL A 16 9.29 12.24 11.00
C VAL A 16 9.91 11.32 9.95
N CYS A 17 10.89 11.81 9.18
CA CYS A 17 11.59 10.98 8.21
C CYS A 17 12.33 9.81 8.87
N THR A 18 12.93 10.04 10.05
CA THR A 18 13.62 9.00 10.82
C THR A 18 12.63 7.93 11.27
N GLU A 19 11.47 8.32 11.78
CA GLU A 19 10.43 7.38 12.22
C GLU A 19 9.82 6.61 11.05
N LEU A 20 9.57 7.28 9.93
CA LEU A 20 9.16 6.64 8.68
C LEU A 20 10.19 5.60 8.22
N GLN A 21 11.49 5.92 8.26
CA GLN A 21 12.54 4.96 7.87
C GLN A 21 12.57 3.74 8.80
N LYS A 22 12.43 3.93 10.12
CA LYS A 22 12.37 2.82 11.09
C LYS A 22 11.19 1.89 10.80
N THR A 23 10.00 2.47 10.62
CA THR A 23 8.78 1.70 10.36
C THR A 23 8.83 0.99 9.01
N MET A 24 9.41 1.61 7.98
CA MET A 24 9.65 0.98 6.67
C MET A 24 10.69 -0.15 6.70
N THR A 25 11.65 -0.09 7.62
CA THR A 25 12.62 -1.17 7.84
C THR A 25 11.97 -2.38 8.52
N LYS A 26 11.02 -2.12 9.43
CA LYS A 26 10.33 -3.17 10.20
C LYS A 26 9.15 -3.77 9.44
N TRP A 27 8.41 -2.96 8.70
CA TRP A 27 7.16 -3.33 8.05
C TRP A 27 7.08 -2.74 6.64
N PRO A 28 6.65 -3.52 5.62
CA PRO A 28 6.47 -3.02 4.26
C PRO A 28 5.34 -1.96 4.19
N LEU A 29 5.09 -1.41 3.01
CA LEU A 29 3.94 -0.56 2.72
C LEU A 29 2.61 -1.27 3.07
N PHE A 30 1.57 -0.49 3.33
CA PHE A 30 0.26 -1.06 3.66
C PHE A 30 -0.33 -1.80 2.46
N ASN A 31 -0.97 -2.94 2.72
CA ASN A 31 -1.62 -3.76 1.70
C ASN A 31 -3.01 -3.24 1.32
N SER A 32 -3.60 -2.33 2.11
CA SER A 32 -4.91 -1.74 1.82
C SER A 32 -5.16 -0.43 2.56
N ARG A 33 -6.14 0.35 2.07
CA ARG A 33 -6.72 1.51 2.79
C ARG A 33 -7.09 1.22 4.23
N HIS A 34 -7.75 0.09 4.49
CA HIS A 34 -8.28 -0.19 5.83
C HIS A 34 -7.16 -0.51 6.81
N GLU A 35 -6.13 -1.24 6.35
CA GLU A 35 -4.92 -1.48 7.14
C GLU A 35 -4.23 -0.16 7.47
N GLY A 36 -3.94 0.66 6.45
CA GLY A 36 -3.28 1.94 6.66
C GLY A 36 -4.08 2.90 7.53
N TYR A 37 -5.42 2.97 7.36
CA TYR A 37 -6.29 3.76 8.23
C TYR A 37 -6.28 3.24 9.67
N GLY A 38 -6.35 1.92 9.86
CA GLY A 38 -6.31 1.30 11.19
C GLY A 38 -5.01 1.63 11.93
N VAL A 39 -3.88 1.55 11.24
CA VAL A 39 -2.57 1.91 11.82
C VAL A 39 -2.49 3.40 12.16
N ILE A 40 -2.94 4.30 11.27
CA ILE A 40 -3.00 5.74 11.60
C ILE A 40 -3.89 5.99 12.82
N LEU A 41 -5.03 5.30 12.91
CA LEU A 41 -5.96 5.44 14.03
C LEU A 41 -5.33 4.96 15.34
N GLU A 42 -4.58 3.86 15.32
CA GLU A 42 -3.83 3.36 16.48
C GLU A 42 -2.85 4.41 17.01
N GLU A 43 -2.01 4.98 16.14
CA GLU A 43 -1.07 6.06 16.54
C GLU A 43 -1.80 7.31 17.06
N LEU A 44 -2.96 7.62 16.48
CA LEU A 44 -3.78 8.77 16.90
C LEU A 44 -4.42 8.52 18.27
N ASP A 45 -4.87 7.29 18.53
CA ASP A 45 -5.42 6.88 19.82
C ASP A 45 -4.33 6.89 20.90
N GLU A 46 -3.10 6.48 20.59
CA GLU A 46 -1.94 6.58 21.51
C GLU A 46 -1.61 8.05 21.83
N LEU A 47 -1.58 8.92 20.82
CA LEU A 47 -1.44 10.36 21.02
C LEU A 47 -2.56 10.91 21.91
N TRP A 48 -3.80 10.51 21.64
CA TRP A 48 -4.96 10.96 22.40
C TRP A 48 -4.92 10.47 23.85
N ASP A 49 -4.47 9.23 24.06
CA ASP A 49 -4.26 8.64 25.37
C ASP A 49 -3.24 9.40 26.20
N GLU A 50 -2.18 9.93 25.57
CA GLU A 50 -1.24 10.83 26.23
C GLU A 50 -1.87 12.19 26.55
N VAL A 51 -2.54 12.80 25.57
CA VAL A 51 -3.17 14.13 25.70
C VAL A 51 -4.20 14.19 26.82
N LYS A 52 -4.98 13.11 27.02
CA LYS A 52 -6.06 13.08 28.02
C LYS A 52 -5.59 12.76 29.44
N LYS A 53 -4.30 12.47 29.66
CA LYS A 53 -3.77 12.22 31.00
C LYS A 53 -3.84 13.48 31.86
N ARG A 54 -4.06 13.30 33.16
CA ARG A 54 -4.02 14.40 34.14
C ARG A 54 -2.63 15.08 34.18
N ASN A 55 -1.57 14.30 33.99
CA ASN A 55 -0.19 14.76 33.91
C ASN A 55 0.44 14.16 32.64
N PRO A 56 0.32 14.81 31.48
CA PRO A 56 0.83 14.30 30.23
C PRO A 56 2.37 14.39 30.18
N ASP A 57 3.00 13.36 29.61
CA ASP A 57 4.41 13.38 29.22
C ASP A 57 4.54 14.05 27.85
N VAL A 58 5.05 15.28 27.85
CA VAL A 58 5.25 16.09 26.64
C VAL A 58 6.21 15.41 25.65
N LYS A 59 7.20 14.64 26.12
CA LYS A 59 8.11 13.90 25.22
C LYS A 59 7.37 12.77 24.55
N ASN A 60 6.56 12.02 25.31
CA ASN A 60 5.77 10.94 24.73
C ASN A 60 4.76 11.47 23.72
N MET A 61 4.04 12.53 24.08
CA MET A 61 3.07 13.20 23.20
C MET A 61 3.70 13.65 21.88
N ARG A 62 4.93 14.19 21.95
CA ARG A 62 5.68 14.55 20.74
C ARG A 62 6.02 13.33 19.90
N SER A 63 6.45 12.23 20.52
CA SER A 63 6.75 10.98 19.82
C SER A 63 5.52 10.44 19.11
N GLU A 64 4.36 10.39 19.77
CA GLU A 64 3.12 9.90 19.13
C GLU A 64 2.70 10.80 17.98
N ALA A 65 2.83 12.14 18.11
CA ALA A 65 2.55 13.06 17.01
C ALA A 65 3.49 12.85 15.81
N VAL A 66 4.76 12.53 16.06
CA VAL A 66 5.74 12.18 15.01
C VAL A 66 5.35 10.86 14.33
N GLN A 67 4.90 9.85 15.11
CA GLN A 67 4.42 8.58 14.57
C GLN A 67 3.18 8.75 13.69
N VAL A 68 2.19 9.53 14.13
CA VAL A 68 1.00 9.89 13.31
C VAL A 68 1.42 10.52 11.99
N ALA A 69 2.33 11.50 12.01
CA ALA A 69 2.83 12.14 10.79
C ALA A 69 3.56 11.15 9.86
N ALA A 70 4.39 10.28 10.43
CA ALA A 70 5.11 9.25 9.68
C ALA A 70 4.14 8.23 9.04
N MET A 71 3.10 7.79 9.77
CA MET A 71 2.10 6.85 9.23
C MET A 71 1.23 7.48 8.15
N ALA A 72 0.91 8.76 8.25
CA ALA A 72 0.26 9.50 7.16
C ALA A 72 1.13 9.55 5.89
N MET A 73 2.44 9.82 6.03
CA MET A 73 3.37 9.76 4.88
C MET A 73 3.44 8.34 4.29
N LYS A 74 3.57 7.31 5.14
CA LYS A 74 3.58 5.91 4.71
C LYS A 74 2.29 5.53 3.99
N PHE A 75 1.15 6.05 4.42
CA PHE A 75 -0.14 5.85 3.75
C PHE A 75 -0.15 6.42 2.33
N ILE A 76 0.34 7.65 2.15
CA ILE A 76 0.49 8.29 0.84
C ILE A 76 1.44 7.48 -0.05
N MET A 77 2.61 7.10 0.47
CA MET A 77 3.55 6.25 -0.28
C MET A 77 2.90 4.93 -0.68
N SER A 78 2.12 4.33 0.21
CA SER A 78 1.41 3.08 -0.08
C SER A 78 0.38 3.28 -1.21
N MET A 79 -0.33 4.42 -1.25
CA MET A 79 -1.25 4.76 -2.34
C MET A 79 -0.54 4.99 -3.67
N GLU A 80 0.59 5.69 -3.66
CA GLU A 80 1.38 6.01 -4.88
C GLU A 80 2.05 4.75 -5.47
N ASN A 81 2.33 3.74 -4.65
CA ASN A 81 2.79 2.42 -5.08
C ASN A 81 1.60 1.47 -5.40
N GLU A 82 0.44 2.03 -5.72
CA GLU A 82 -0.80 1.35 -6.11
C GLU A 82 -1.27 0.23 -5.15
N TRP A 83 -1.03 0.38 -3.83
CA TRP A 83 -1.35 -0.62 -2.79
C TRP A 83 -1.29 -2.03 -3.35
N GLU A 84 -0.14 -2.43 -3.92
CA GLU A 84 0.00 -3.58 -4.81
C GLU A 84 -1.15 -4.57 -4.61
N LEU A 85 -2.19 -4.46 -5.43
CA LEU A 85 -2.94 -5.65 -5.74
C LEU A 85 -1.88 -6.50 -6.39
N LYS A 86 -1.25 -7.39 -5.61
CA LYS A 86 -0.35 -8.40 -6.17
C LYS A 86 -1.17 -9.03 -7.28
N VAL A 87 -0.90 -8.60 -8.51
CA VAL A 87 -1.24 -9.35 -9.69
C VAL A 87 -0.31 -10.53 -9.51
N GLN A 88 -0.80 -11.53 -8.75
CA GLN A 88 -0.24 -12.86 -8.76
C GLN A 88 0.02 -13.11 -10.23
N GLU A 89 1.29 -13.35 -10.55
CA GLU A 89 1.82 -13.68 -11.88
C GLU A 89 0.67 -14.11 -12.77
N ILE A 90 0.41 -13.38 -13.85
CA ILE A 90 -0.67 -13.72 -14.78
C ILE A 90 -0.44 -15.18 -15.16
N ASP A 91 -1.16 -16.10 -14.52
CA ASP A 91 -1.05 -17.53 -14.78
C ASP A 91 -1.58 -17.72 -16.19
N PRO A 92 -0.73 -18.02 -17.17
CA PRO A 92 -1.14 -18.08 -18.57
C PRO A 92 -2.19 -19.16 -18.80
N THR A 93 -2.29 -20.15 -17.90
CA THR A 93 -3.31 -21.18 -17.92
C THR A 93 -4.71 -20.66 -17.54
N LEU A 94 -4.79 -19.51 -16.86
CA LEU A 94 -6.02 -18.84 -16.47
C LEU A 94 -6.50 -17.80 -17.49
N MET A 95 -5.71 -17.48 -18.51
CA MET A 95 -6.06 -16.54 -19.57
C MET A 95 -6.90 -17.21 -20.67
N VAL A 96 -7.82 -16.45 -21.26
CA VAL A 96 -8.63 -16.86 -22.40
C VAL A 96 -8.63 -15.75 -23.44
N CYS A 97 -8.75 -16.11 -24.72
CA CYS A 97 -9.01 -15.13 -25.77
C CYS A 97 -10.38 -14.46 -25.52
N GLU A 98 -10.44 -13.13 -25.51
CA GLU A 98 -11.69 -12.40 -25.19
C GLU A 98 -12.78 -12.61 -26.24
N ASN A 99 -12.39 -12.87 -27.50
CA ASN A 99 -13.29 -13.03 -28.62
C ASN A 99 -13.88 -14.46 -28.73
N CYS A 100 -13.05 -15.50 -28.56
CA CYS A 100 -13.48 -16.90 -28.76
C CYS A 100 -13.39 -17.81 -27.52
N ASN A 101 -12.96 -17.25 -26.39
CA ASN A 101 -12.80 -17.95 -25.11
C ASN A 101 -11.86 -19.17 -25.15
N ASN A 102 -10.97 -19.24 -26.14
CA ASN A 102 -9.96 -20.28 -26.28
C ASN A 102 -8.82 -20.08 -25.27
N ARG A 103 -8.24 -21.17 -24.76
CA ARG A 103 -7.07 -21.13 -23.87
C ARG A 103 -5.76 -21.32 -24.65
N PRO A 104 -4.66 -20.69 -24.20
CA PRO A 104 -3.32 -21.01 -24.71
C PRO A 104 -2.95 -22.47 -24.47
N LEU A 105 -2.20 -23.07 -25.39
CA LEU A 105 -1.57 -24.36 -25.17
C LEU A 105 -0.19 -24.14 -24.55
N GLY A 106 -0.08 -24.35 -23.23
CA GLY A 106 1.19 -24.27 -22.51
C GLY A 106 1.23 -23.16 -21.47
N ASN A 107 2.45 -22.84 -21.03
CA ASN A 107 2.69 -21.87 -19.97
C ASN A 107 2.93 -20.45 -20.50
N ASP A 108 2.84 -20.23 -21.81
CA ASP A 108 3.06 -18.93 -22.45
C ASP A 108 1.78 -18.47 -23.17
N ILE A 109 1.54 -17.15 -23.19
CA ILE A 109 0.43 -16.54 -23.93
C ILE A 109 0.94 -16.23 -25.34
N PRO A 110 0.40 -16.87 -26.40
CA PRO A 110 0.82 -16.58 -27.76
C PRO A 110 0.36 -15.17 -28.18
N GLU A 111 1.13 -14.53 -29.05
CA GLU A 111 0.83 -13.17 -29.56
C GLU A 111 -0.54 -13.09 -30.25
N ILE A 112 -0.99 -14.21 -30.86
CA ILE A 112 -2.26 -14.32 -31.58
C ILE A 112 -2.96 -15.61 -31.16
N CYS A 113 -4.28 -15.55 -31.02
CA CYS A 113 -5.13 -16.70 -30.75
C CYS A 113 -5.19 -17.65 -31.96
N GLU A 114 -4.68 -18.87 -31.81
CA GLU A 114 -4.68 -19.90 -32.86
C GLU A 114 -6.07 -20.31 -33.36
N ARG A 115 -7.15 -19.91 -32.66
CA ARG A 115 -8.53 -20.26 -33.02
C ARG A 115 -9.25 -19.17 -33.80
N CYS A 116 -8.99 -17.90 -33.53
CA CYS A 116 -9.75 -16.78 -34.10
C CYS A 116 -8.90 -15.62 -34.61
N GLU A 117 -7.57 -15.75 -34.56
CA GLU A 117 -6.59 -14.76 -35.04
C GLU A 117 -6.65 -13.40 -34.32
N ASP A 118 -7.34 -13.34 -33.18
CA ASP A 118 -7.38 -12.16 -32.32
C ASP A 118 -6.15 -12.08 -31.40
N ASN A 119 -5.80 -10.88 -30.94
CA ASN A 119 -4.68 -10.64 -30.02
C ASN A 119 -5.13 -10.19 -28.62
N GLU A 120 -6.44 -10.14 -28.37
CA GLU A 120 -7.00 -9.81 -27.05
C GLU A 120 -7.08 -11.03 -26.12
N TRP A 121 -6.31 -11.00 -25.03
CA TRP A 121 -6.27 -12.02 -23.98
C TRP A 121 -6.70 -11.44 -22.63
N GLY A 122 -7.69 -12.06 -22.00
CA GLY A 122 -8.27 -11.60 -20.75
C GLY A 122 -8.53 -12.72 -19.74
N ARG A 123 -8.96 -12.34 -18.54
CA ARG A 123 -9.45 -13.30 -17.54
C ARG A 123 -10.89 -13.70 -17.86
N PRO A 124 -11.28 -14.97 -17.68
CA PRO A 124 -12.67 -15.37 -17.79
C PRO A 124 -13.54 -14.56 -16.83
N SER A 125 -14.67 -14.04 -17.31
CA SER A 125 -15.64 -13.24 -16.53
C SER A 125 -16.14 -13.93 -15.24
N ASN A 126 -15.98 -15.26 -15.13
CA ASN A 126 -16.38 -16.06 -13.99
C ASN A 126 -15.25 -16.37 -12.97
N PHE A 127 -14.09 -15.72 -13.06
CA PHE A 127 -12.98 -15.97 -12.13
C PHE A 127 -13.22 -15.31 -10.75
N VAL A 128 -13.90 -16.04 -9.85
CA VAL A 128 -14.01 -15.66 -8.44
C VAL A 128 -12.72 -16.03 -7.72
N ARG A 129 -11.98 -15.03 -7.21
CA ARG A 129 -10.75 -15.23 -6.42
C ARG A 129 -11.04 -16.15 -5.22
N ARG A 130 -10.63 -17.42 -5.27
CA ARG A 130 -10.51 -18.24 -4.06
C ARG A 130 -9.37 -17.66 -3.23
N ARG A 131 -9.69 -17.03 -2.10
CA ARG A 131 -8.69 -16.68 -1.08
C ARG A 131 -8.00 -17.99 -0.68
N LYS A 132 -6.69 -18.08 -0.86
CA LYS A 132 -5.91 -19.15 -0.23
C LYS A 132 -6.04 -18.93 1.28
N SER A 133 -6.67 -19.89 1.93
CA SER A 133 -6.78 -20.05 3.39
C SER A 133 -5.43 -20.28 4.02
#